data_AF-A0A1G2YLQ8-F1
#
_entry.id   AF-A0A1G2YLQ8-F1
#
_cell.length_a   1.000
_cell.length_b   1.000
_cell.length_c   1.000
_cell.angle_alpha   90.00
_cell.angle_beta   90.00
_cell.angle_gamma   90.00
#
_symmetry.space_group_name_H-M   'P 1'
#
loop_
_entity.id
_entity.type
_entity.pdbx_description
1 polymer ?
#
loop_
_entity_poly.entity_id
_entity_poly.type
_entity_poly.pdbx_seq_one_letter_code
_entity_poly.pdbx_strand_id
1 'polypeptide(L)'
;MNKITSHEAFKNFVARLTHLISKNPHLIKTTLSNIFTMRLIGNKTHGDLAEIGISEFINQFMYDFKSKHVGKDLYRAKEYEEDITIIDEINKVGFSISLKAYRDGPLQLSTDKKSKMFSFLSNKGDEIIKKSEIETIFSSEEMSEFNNIHVLPLIYDEKNKRCNIMVFDFDMAKNNTTKIVLIEEGSGRMHPIYRFHDKDGDYICEVRYGGAAANALQRGLWTNTKNATKYFTSATGGWIDYSDNLLLVKLFSHALISTQQGHKYALAKLKEDIDLQKTSSNLDR
;
A
#
# COMPACT_ATOMS: atom_id res chain seq x y z
N MET A 1 4.23 25.98 17.23
CA MET A 1 4.08 24.51 17.07
C MET A 1 4.78 24.13 15.78
N ASN A 2 5.73 23.19 15.81
CA ASN A 2 6.35 22.68 14.58
C ASN A 2 5.28 21.94 13.79
N LYS A 3 5.12 22.30 12.52
CA LYS A 3 4.16 21.67 11.62
C LYS A 3 4.66 20.25 11.33
N ILE A 4 3.87 19.23 11.66
CA ILE A 4 4.23 17.84 11.34
C ILE A 4 4.31 17.66 9.82
N THR A 5 5.23 16.82 9.39
CA THR A 5 5.39 16.45 7.97
C THR A 5 4.34 15.41 7.55
N SER A 6 4.13 15.23 6.24
CA SER A 6 3.27 14.15 5.72
C SER A 6 3.75 12.76 6.14
N HIS A 7 5.07 12.57 6.23
CA HIS A 7 5.68 11.31 6.66
C HIS A 7 5.41 11.01 8.15
N GLU A 8 5.53 12.01 9.02
CA GLU A 8 5.17 11.87 10.43
C GLU A 8 3.67 11.60 10.62
N ALA A 9 2.82 12.28 9.84
CA ALA A 9 1.38 12.04 9.83
C ALA A 9 1.04 10.61 9.37
N PHE A 10 1.71 10.10 8.33
CA PHE A 10 1.56 8.72 7.89
C PHE A 10 1.98 7.70 8.96
N LYS A 11 3.12 7.91 9.63
CA LYS A 11 3.55 7.03 10.74
C LYS A 11 2.54 7.03 11.88
N ASN A 12 1.99 8.19 12.23
CA ASN A 12 0.94 8.30 13.23
C ASN A 12 -0.31 7.50 12.81
N PHE A 13 -0.76 7.71 11.57
CA PHE A 13 -1.88 6.97 10.98
C PHE A 13 -1.67 5.46 11.06
N VAL A 14 -0.50 4.94 10.64
CA VAL A 14 -0.20 3.50 10.70
C VAL A 14 -0.23 2.99 12.15
N ALA A 15 0.32 3.73 13.10
CA ALA A 15 0.29 3.35 14.51
C ALA A 15 -1.15 3.29 15.06
N ARG A 16 -1.99 4.27 14.72
CA ARG A 16 -3.41 4.32 15.10
C ARG A 16 -4.23 3.21 14.44
N LEU A 17 -4.02 2.97 13.15
CA LEU A 17 -4.65 1.89 12.41
C LEU A 17 -4.30 0.53 13.02
N THR A 18 -3.01 0.30 13.30
CA THR A 18 -2.53 -0.93 13.94
C THR A 18 -3.15 -1.12 15.32
N HIS A 19 -3.24 -0.04 16.10
CA HIS A 19 -3.86 -0.07 17.43
C HIS A 19 -5.35 -0.43 17.34
N LEU A 20 -6.10 0.24 16.46
CA LEU A 20 -7.53 -0.02 16.23
C LEU A 20 -7.76 -1.48 15.85
N ILE A 21 -6.99 -2.00 14.89
CA ILE A 21 -7.08 -3.38 14.44
C ILE A 21 -6.78 -4.35 15.59
N SER A 22 -5.74 -4.09 16.39
CA SER A 22 -5.38 -4.95 17.52
C SER A 22 -6.49 -5.02 18.58
N LYS A 23 -7.20 -3.91 18.80
CA LYS A 23 -8.29 -3.80 19.79
C LYS A 23 -9.59 -4.39 19.26
N ASN A 24 -9.88 -4.18 17.99
CA ASN A 24 -11.14 -4.54 17.34
C ASN A 24 -10.89 -5.37 16.06
N PRO A 25 -10.27 -6.56 16.16
CA PRO A 25 -9.83 -7.32 14.98
C PRO A 25 -10.98 -7.75 14.07
N HIS A 26 -12.19 -7.88 14.62
CA HIS A 26 -13.39 -8.25 13.87
C HIS A 26 -13.76 -7.21 12.79
N LEU A 27 -13.51 -5.91 13.02
CA LEU A 27 -13.85 -4.85 12.06
C LEU A 27 -13.07 -5.04 10.76
N ILE A 28 -11.74 -5.11 10.86
CA ILE A 28 -10.90 -5.26 9.67
C ILE A 28 -11.08 -6.64 9.03
N LYS A 29 -11.30 -7.68 9.83
CA LYS A 29 -11.57 -9.03 9.31
C LYS A 29 -12.84 -9.07 8.48
N THR A 30 -13.91 -8.42 8.93
CA THR A 30 -15.16 -8.29 8.16
C THR A 30 -14.93 -7.52 6.87
N THR A 31 -14.24 -6.38 6.93
CA THR A 31 -13.92 -5.56 5.75
C THR A 31 -13.08 -6.33 4.72
N LEU A 32 -11.99 -6.96 5.14
CA LEU A 32 -11.11 -7.73 4.25
C LEU A 32 -11.83 -8.97 3.69
N SER A 33 -12.64 -9.66 4.50
CA SER A 33 -13.49 -10.77 4.01
C SER A 33 -14.42 -10.32 2.89
N ASN A 34 -15.07 -9.17 3.07
CA ASN A 34 -15.93 -8.60 2.04
C ASN A 34 -15.14 -8.21 0.78
N ILE A 35 -13.97 -7.55 0.91
CA ILE A 35 -13.10 -7.21 -0.22
C ILE A 35 -12.68 -8.47 -1.00
N PHE A 36 -12.18 -9.50 -0.31
CA PHE A 36 -11.70 -10.72 -0.97
C PHE A 36 -12.82 -11.57 -1.55
N THR A 37 -14.03 -11.52 -0.98
CA THR A 37 -15.23 -12.17 -1.57
C THR A 37 -15.49 -11.68 -2.98
N MET A 38 -15.21 -10.41 -3.27
CA MET A 38 -15.55 -9.80 -4.57
C MET A 38 -14.74 -10.36 -5.74
N ARG A 39 -13.68 -11.12 -5.47
CA ARG A 39 -13.00 -11.94 -6.48
C ARG A 39 -13.96 -12.92 -7.18
N LEU A 40 -15.02 -13.36 -6.49
CA LEU A 40 -16.06 -14.23 -7.05
C LEU A 40 -16.90 -13.53 -8.13
N ILE A 41 -16.86 -12.19 -8.16
CA ILE A 41 -17.52 -11.35 -9.17
C ILE A 41 -16.55 -11.03 -10.31
N GLY A 42 -15.25 -10.83 -10.02
CA GLY A 42 -14.25 -10.65 -11.07
C GLY A 42 -12.80 -10.65 -10.58
N ASN A 43 -11.88 -11.14 -11.41
CA ASN A 43 -10.48 -11.40 -11.04
C ASN A 43 -9.64 -10.15 -10.68
N LYS A 44 -9.96 -8.98 -11.23
CA LYS A 44 -9.21 -7.72 -11.01
C LYS A 44 -9.80 -6.81 -9.92
N THR A 45 -10.87 -7.25 -9.25
CA THR A 45 -11.72 -6.36 -8.45
C THR A 45 -11.19 -6.09 -7.05
N HIS A 46 -10.37 -6.96 -6.47
CA HIS A 46 -9.97 -6.84 -5.06
C HIS A 46 -9.01 -5.66 -4.79
N GLY A 47 -8.21 -5.23 -5.77
CA GLY A 47 -7.40 -4.00 -5.67
C GLY A 47 -8.29 -2.77 -5.60
N ASP A 48 -9.09 -2.54 -6.65
CA ASP A 48 -10.04 -1.42 -6.73
C ASP A 48 -11.01 -1.38 -5.53
N LEU A 49 -11.47 -2.55 -5.07
CA LEU A 49 -12.38 -2.64 -3.92
C LEU A 49 -11.66 -2.51 -2.58
N ALA A 50 -10.37 -2.84 -2.49
CA ALA A 50 -9.58 -2.52 -1.31
C ALA A 50 -9.41 -1.01 -1.17
N GLU A 51 -9.22 -0.27 -2.27
CA GLU A 51 -9.16 1.19 -2.25
C GLU A 51 -10.45 1.79 -1.69
N ILE A 52 -11.61 1.34 -2.18
CA ILE A 52 -12.92 1.79 -1.69
C ILE A 52 -13.15 1.36 -0.23
N GLY A 53 -12.94 0.08 0.07
CA GLY A 53 -13.27 -0.51 1.37
C GLY A 53 -12.36 -0.03 2.50
N ILE A 54 -11.07 0.18 2.24
CA ILE A 54 -10.13 0.72 3.23
C ILE A 54 -10.37 2.22 3.45
N SER A 55 -10.66 3.00 2.39
CA SER A 55 -11.06 4.40 2.58
C SER A 55 -12.32 4.52 3.45
N GLU A 56 -13.33 3.69 3.21
CA GLU A 56 -14.53 3.70 4.01
C GLU A 56 -14.29 3.19 5.44
N PHE A 57 -13.46 2.15 5.63
CA PHE A 57 -13.04 1.70 6.95
C PHE A 57 -12.43 2.83 7.79
N ILE A 58 -11.54 3.63 7.18
CA ILE A 58 -10.93 4.79 7.85
C ILE A 58 -12.02 5.79 8.24
N ASN A 59 -12.88 6.19 7.29
CA ASN A 59 -13.95 7.17 7.55
C ASN A 59 -14.93 6.73 8.64
N GLN A 60 -15.19 5.42 8.77
CA GLN A 60 -16.14 4.90 9.74
C GLN A 60 -15.52 4.67 11.12
N PHE A 61 -14.26 4.22 11.19
CA PHE A 61 -13.70 3.69 12.44
C PHE A 61 -12.49 4.48 12.97
N MET A 62 -11.99 5.49 12.26
CA MET A 62 -10.87 6.34 12.68
C MET A 62 -11.29 7.81 12.70
N TYR A 63 -11.89 8.26 13.80
CA TYR A 63 -12.52 9.59 13.93
C TYR A 63 -11.60 10.79 13.69
N ASP A 64 -10.29 10.61 13.84
CA ASP A 64 -9.25 11.63 13.66
C ASP A 64 -8.68 11.66 12.23
N PHE A 65 -9.18 10.80 11.34
CA PHE A 65 -8.74 10.71 9.96
C PHE A 65 -9.93 10.72 8.99
N LYS A 66 -9.74 11.41 7.87
CA LYS A 66 -10.68 11.37 6.75
C LYS A 66 -9.98 10.82 5.52
N SER A 67 -10.58 9.83 4.86
CA SER A 67 -10.05 9.22 3.64
C SER A 67 -10.96 9.44 2.44
N LYS A 68 -10.33 9.59 1.27
CA LYS A 68 -11.00 9.59 -0.03
C LYS A 68 -10.27 8.63 -0.97
N HIS A 69 -11.01 7.69 -1.56
CA HIS A 69 -10.56 6.94 -2.74
C HIS A 69 -10.47 7.88 -3.94
N VAL A 70 -9.30 7.94 -4.57
CA VAL A 70 -9.01 8.90 -5.65
C VAL A 70 -9.51 8.38 -6.99
N GLY A 71 -9.43 7.07 -7.24
CA GLY A 71 -9.92 6.41 -8.45
C GLY A 71 -9.49 7.08 -9.75
N LYS A 72 -10.25 6.82 -10.83
CA LYS A 72 -10.26 7.69 -12.01
C LYS A 72 -11.29 8.79 -11.75
N ASP A 73 -10.95 9.77 -10.93
CA ASP A 73 -11.79 10.98 -10.80
C ASP A 73 -12.12 11.50 -12.23
N LEU A 74 -13.40 11.74 -12.53
CA LEU A 74 -13.92 12.12 -13.85
C LEU A 74 -13.19 13.31 -14.53
N TYR A 75 -12.39 14.08 -13.78
CA TYR A 75 -11.81 15.34 -14.23
C TYR A 75 -10.37 15.61 -13.74
N ARG A 76 -9.67 14.69 -13.06
CA ARG A 76 -8.30 14.93 -12.56
C ARG A 76 -7.33 13.84 -12.99
N ALA A 77 -6.25 14.23 -13.67
CA ALA A 77 -5.10 13.35 -13.89
C ALA A 77 -4.36 13.15 -12.56
N LYS A 78 -4.05 11.89 -12.19
CA LYS A 78 -3.23 11.58 -11.02
C LYS A 78 -1.86 12.24 -11.15
N GLU A 79 -1.38 12.88 -10.09
CA GLU A 79 -0.03 13.48 -10.08
C GLU A 79 1.03 12.39 -9.81
N TYR A 80 0.71 11.40 -8.97
CA TYR A 80 1.54 10.24 -8.63
C TYR A 80 0.75 8.91 -8.76
N GLU A 81 1.16 7.86 -8.06
CA GLU A 81 0.42 6.58 -7.94
C GLU A 81 -0.50 6.56 -6.71
N GLU A 82 -1.14 7.68 -6.37
CA GLU A 82 -2.06 7.73 -5.24
C GLU A 82 -3.36 6.97 -5.54
N ASP A 83 -3.74 6.07 -4.64
CA ASP A 83 -4.98 5.29 -4.74
C ASP A 83 -6.00 5.82 -3.73
N ILE A 84 -5.52 6.19 -2.54
CA ILE A 84 -6.31 6.90 -1.53
C ILE A 84 -5.56 8.13 -1.01
N THR A 85 -6.31 9.12 -0.55
CA THR A 85 -5.80 10.27 0.21
C THR A 85 -6.35 10.23 1.61
N ILE A 86 -5.56 10.66 2.58
CA ILE A 86 -5.95 10.77 3.99
C ILE A 86 -5.61 12.17 4.49
N ILE A 87 -6.50 12.73 5.30
CA ILE A 87 -6.30 13.95 6.05
C ILE A 87 -6.32 13.59 7.53
N ASP A 88 -5.22 13.87 8.23
CA ASP A 88 -5.19 13.95 9.69
C ASP A 88 -5.99 15.19 10.10
N GLU A 89 -7.15 14.99 10.71
CA GLU A 89 -8.07 16.06 11.05
C GLU A 89 -7.64 16.86 12.28
N ILE A 90 -6.72 16.34 13.09
CA ILE A 90 -6.17 17.03 14.26
C ILE A 90 -5.09 18.00 13.80
N ASN A 91 -4.14 17.52 13.00
CA ASN A 91 -2.98 18.31 12.57
C ASN A 91 -3.19 19.05 11.25
N LYS A 92 -4.30 18.77 10.55
CA LYS A 92 -4.66 19.34 9.24
C LYS A 92 -3.59 19.08 8.17
N VAL A 93 -3.03 17.88 8.19
CA VAL A 93 -1.99 17.44 7.25
C VAL A 93 -2.54 16.31 6.38
N GLY A 94 -2.44 16.49 5.07
CA GLY A 94 -2.83 15.50 4.08
C GLY A 94 -1.63 14.67 3.61
N PHE A 95 -1.87 13.40 3.32
CA PHE A 95 -0.91 12.51 2.69
C PHE A 95 -1.62 11.50 1.78
N SER A 96 -0.87 10.98 0.81
CA SER A 96 -1.37 10.02 -0.18
C SER A 96 -0.81 8.63 0.10
N ILE A 97 -1.61 7.60 -0.14
CA ILE A 97 -1.20 6.20 -0.04
C ILE A 97 -1.45 5.51 -1.39
N SER A 98 -0.46 4.75 -1.86
CA SER A 98 -0.67 3.72 -2.87
C SER A 98 -1.03 2.40 -2.18
N LEU A 99 -2.21 1.89 -2.48
CA LEU A 99 -2.70 0.62 -1.95
C LEU A 99 -2.47 -0.45 -3.01
N LYS A 100 -1.63 -1.44 -2.69
CA LYS A 100 -1.27 -2.49 -3.64
C LYS A 100 -1.72 -3.85 -3.12
N ALA A 101 -2.72 -4.44 -3.77
CA ALA A 101 -3.21 -5.78 -3.43
C ALA A 101 -2.61 -6.84 -4.36
N TYR A 102 -1.90 -7.82 -3.81
CA TYR A 102 -1.21 -8.86 -4.58
C TYR A 102 -0.87 -10.09 -3.71
N ARG A 103 -0.49 -11.20 -4.34
CA ARG A 103 0.06 -12.36 -3.61
C ARG A 103 1.42 -12.03 -3.01
N ASP A 104 1.70 -12.49 -1.81
CA ASP A 104 2.98 -12.27 -1.14
C ASP A 104 4.19 -12.52 -2.06
N GLY A 105 5.08 -11.53 -2.19
CA GLY A 105 6.14 -11.56 -3.19
C GLY A 105 6.62 -10.19 -3.68
N PRO A 106 7.06 -10.10 -4.96
CA PRO A 106 7.56 -8.86 -5.56
C PRO A 106 6.54 -7.73 -5.52
N LEU A 107 7.00 -6.54 -5.17
CA LEU A 107 6.20 -5.34 -5.02
C LEU A 107 6.89 -4.17 -5.71
N GLN A 108 6.18 -3.48 -6.59
CA GLN A 108 6.60 -2.18 -7.08
C GLN A 108 6.25 -1.12 -6.01
N LEU A 109 7.23 -0.34 -5.59
CA LEU A 109 7.04 0.77 -4.64
C LEU A 109 6.81 2.09 -5.37
N SER A 110 7.46 2.30 -6.52
CA SER A 110 7.21 3.45 -7.39
C SER A 110 7.45 3.11 -8.86
N THR A 111 6.78 3.85 -9.76
CA THR A 111 7.13 3.85 -11.18
C THR A 111 8.03 5.05 -11.47
N ASP A 112 9.26 4.75 -11.87
CA ASP A 112 10.21 5.75 -12.39
C ASP A 112 9.80 6.18 -13.80
N LYS A 113 8.78 7.06 -13.89
CA LYS A 113 8.18 7.50 -15.17
C LYS A 113 9.17 8.21 -16.08
N LYS A 114 10.23 8.80 -15.51
CA LYS A 114 11.26 9.56 -16.24
C LYS A 114 12.55 8.76 -16.44
N SER A 115 12.58 7.48 -16.04
CA SER A 115 13.74 6.60 -16.16
C SER A 115 15.03 7.19 -15.54
N LYS A 116 14.89 7.95 -14.45
CA LYS A 116 15.97 8.68 -13.78
C LYS A 116 16.77 7.81 -12.82
N MET A 117 16.12 6.93 -12.06
CA MET A 117 16.78 6.20 -10.96
C MET A 117 17.86 5.25 -11.46
N PHE A 118 17.52 4.41 -12.43
CA PHE A 118 18.46 3.41 -12.96
C PHE A 118 19.65 4.10 -13.64
N SER A 119 19.37 5.09 -14.50
CA SER A 119 20.40 5.87 -15.22
C SER A 119 21.31 6.63 -14.26
N PHE A 120 20.78 7.12 -13.14
CA PHE A 120 21.57 7.77 -12.11
C PHE A 120 22.53 6.79 -11.42
N LEU A 121 22.04 5.61 -11.03
CA LEU A 121 22.85 4.57 -10.40
C LEU A 121 23.91 4.02 -11.37
N SER A 122 23.61 3.87 -12.66
CA SER A 122 24.60 3.46 -13.66
C SER A 122 25.79 4.41 -13.78
N ASN A 123 25.57 5.70 -13.53
CA ASN A 123 26.66 6.69 -13.52
C ASN A 123 27.53 6.65 -12.25
N LYS A 124 27.13 5.88 -11.22
CA LYS A 124 27.91 5.67 -9.99
C LYS A 124 28.80 4.42 -10.05
N GLY A 125 28.51 3.51 -10.97
CA GLY A 125 29.27 2.27 -11.18
C GLY A 125 28.53 1.03 -10.68
N ASP A 126 29.25 -0.10 -10.66
CA ASP A 126 28.63 -1.42 -10.49
C ASP A 126 28.53 -1.84 -9.02
N GLU A 127 29.37 -1.27 -8.14
CA GLU A 127 29.39 -1.58 -6.72
C GLU A 127 29.65 -0.32 -5.89
N ILE A 128 28.70 0.00 -5.00
CA ILE A 128 28.70 1.21 -4.18
C ILE A 128 28.63 0.78 -2.71
N ILE A 129 29.74 0.95 -1.98
CA ILE A 129 29.89 0.53 -0.58
C ILE A 129 30.24 1.67 0.37
N LYS A 130 30.62 2.84 -0.16
CA LYS A 130 30.98 4.00 0.67
C LYS A 130 29.71 4.61 1.24
N LYS A 131 29.58 4.63 2.57
CA LYS A 131 28.40 5.17 3.26
C LYS A 131 28.04 6.59 2.83
N SER A 132 29.03 7.48 2.71
CA SER A 132 28.81 8.87 2.27
C SER A 132 28.23 8.96 0.85
N GLU A 133 28.57 8.02 -0.03
CA GLU A 133 28.05 7.96 -1.38
C GLU A 133 26.61 7.45 -1.39
N ILE A 134 26.30 6.43 -0.59
CA ILE A 134 24.94 5.90 -0.40
C ILE A 134 24.01 6.99 0.17
N GLU A 135 24.47 7.75 1.16
CA GLU A 135 23.73 8.89 1.73
C GLU A 135 23.46 9.97 0.68
N THR A 136 24.45 10.24 -0.18
CA THR A 136 24.29 11.19 -1.30
C THR A 136 23.27 10.69 -2.32
N ILE A 137 23.25 9.39 -2.62
CA ILE A 137 22.27 8.77 -3.53
C ILE A 137 20.86 8.95 -3.00
N PHE A 138 20.59 8.61 -1.73
CA PHE A 138 19.25 8.77 -1.16
C PHE A 138 18.78 10.22 -1.01
N SER A 139 19.71 11.16 -1.00
CA SER A 139 19.44 12.60 -0.94
C SER A 139 19.30 13.25 -2.32
N SER A 140 19.50 12.49 -3.41
CA SER A 140 19.46 13.03 -4.77
C SER A 140 18.02 13.25 -5.27
N GLU A 141 17.84 14.16 -6.22
CA GLU A 141 16.53 14.42 -6.83
C GLU A 141 16.00 13.18 -7.57
N GLU A 142 16.89 12.42 -8.20
CA GLU A 142 16.55 11.19 -8.95
C GLU A 142 15.96 10.10 -8.05
N MET A 143 16.34 10.10 -6.77
CA MET A 143 15.81 9.18 -5.75
C MET A 143 14.67 9.78 -4.92
N SER A 144 14.14 10.95 -5.30
CA SER A 144 13.08 11.63 -4.54
C SER A 144 11.80 10.81 -4.39
N GLU A 145 11.45 9.93 -5.33
CA GLU A 145 10.28 9.05 -5.19
C GLU A 145 10.43 8.05 -4.03
N PHE A 146 11.66 7.70 -3.65
CA PHE A 146 11.94 6.87 -2.46
C PHE A 146 11.45 7.57 -1.17
N ASN A 147 11.28 8.90 -1.20
CA ASN A 147 10.80 9.70 -0.05
C ASN A 147 9.31 10.00 -0.07
N ASN A 148 8.65 9.88 -1.22
CA ASN A 148 7.39 10.59 -1.47
C ASN A 148 6.14 9.71 -1.59
N ILE A 149 6.28 8.39 -1.54
CA ILE A 149 5.14 7.47 -1.69
C ILE A 149 5.01 6.60 -0.44
N HIS A 150 3.90 6.78 0.27
CA HIS A 150 3.48 5.82 1.28
C HIS A 150 2.80 4.65 0.59
N VAL A 151 3.31 3.43 0.81
CA VAL A 151 2.76 2.21 0.22
C VAL A 151 2.15 1.37 1.33
N LEU A 152 0.92 0.89 1.09
CA LEU A 152 0.20 0.00 1.99
C LEU A 152 -0.10 -1.32 1.26
N PRO A 153 0.84 -2.28 1.23
CA PRO A 153 0.61 -3.59 0.62
C PRO A 153 -0.47 -4.38 1.33
N LEU A 154 -1.53 -4.76 0.61
CA LEU A 154 -2.48 -5.78 1.04
C LEU A 154 -2.06 -7.13 0.42
N ILE A 155 -1.20 -7.85 1.14
CA ILE A 155 -0.74 -9.17 0.69
C ILE A 155 -1.76 -10.24 1.02
N TYR A 156 -1.89 -11.24 0.16
CA TYR A 156 -2.82 -12.34 0.39
C TYR A 156 -2.26 -13.70 -0.04
N ASP A 157 -2.73 -14.73 0.66
CA ASP A 157 -2.53 -16.14 0.36
C ASP A 157 -3.91 -16.77 0.15
N GLU A 158 -4.31 -16.83 -1.12
CA GLU A 158 -5.64 -17.33 -1.51
C GLU A 158 -5.86 -18.78 -1.14
N LYS A 159 -4.81 -19.61 -1.16
CA LYS A 159 -4.91 -21.04 -0.89
C LYS A 159 -5.35 -21.25 0.55
N ASN A 160 -4.78 -20.47 1.47
CA ASN A 160 -5.06 -20.54 2.90
C ASN A 160 -6.10 -19.51 3.36
N LYS A 161 -6.70 -18.75 2.44
CA LYS A 161 -7.68 -17.67 2.70
C LYS A 161 -7.25 -16.73 3.82
N ARG A 162 -6.03 -16.20 3.72
CA ARG A 162 -5.49 -15.23 4.68
C ARG A 162 -4.88 -14.03 3.99
N CYS A 163 -4.84 -12.91 4.70
CA CYS A 163 -4.34 -11.63 4.19
C CYS A 163 -3.63 -10.84 5.29
N ASN A 164 -2.82 -9.86 4.89
CA ASN A 164 -2.07 -9.02 5.82
C ASN A 164 -1.88 -7.64 5.19
N ILE A 165 -2.03 -6.58 5.99
CA ILE A 165 -1.68 -5.23 5.58
C ILE A 165 -0.26 -4.95 6.06
N MET A 166 0.67 -4.84 5.13
CA MET A 166 2.07 -4.50 5.42
C MET A 166 2.29 -3.00 5.27
N VAL A 167 3.38 -2.51 5.84
CA VAL A 167 3.90 -1.15 5.66
C VAL A 167 5.40 -1.24 5.49
N PHE A 168 5.91 -0.74 4.36
CA PHE A 168 7.35 -0.71 4.10
C PHE A 168 8.01 0.45 4.86
N ASP A 169 9.04 0.16 5.65
CA ASP A 169 9.80 1.16 6.40
C ASP A 169 10.96 1.70 5.56
N PHE A 170 10.68 2.78 4.83
CA PHE A 170 11.67 3.46 4.00
C PHE A 170 12.85 4.01 4.81
N ASP A 171 12.63 4.46 6.05
CA ASP A 171 13.71 5.01 6.86
C ASP A 171 14.65 3.91 7.31
N MET A 172 14.11 2.78 7.77
CA MET A 172 14.90 1.60 8.12
C MET A 172 15.65 1.04 6.90
N ALA A 173 14.98 0.97 5.74
CA ALA A 173 15.61 0.52 4.50
C ALA A 173 16.83 1.38 4.13
N LYS A 174 16.71 2.70 4.20
CA LYS A 174 17.82 3.64 3.94
C LYS A 174 18.94 3.49 4.94
N ASN A 175 18.60 3.58 6.23
CA ASN A 175 19.58 3.58 7.31
C ASN A 175 20.39 2.28 7.35
N ASN A 176 19.78 1.16 6.95
CA ASN A 176 20.44 -0.14 6.93
C ASN A 176 21.14 -0.46 5.61
N THR A 177 20.95 0.33 4.54
CA THR A 177 21.65 0.07 3.27
C THR A 177 23.15 0.32 3.45
N THR A 178 23.96 -0.71 3.23
CA THR A 178 25.43 -0.61 3.26
C THR A 178 26.08 -0.90 1.91
N LYS A 179 25.31 -1.46 0.97
CA LYS A 179 25.84 -1.88 -0.32
C LYS A 179 24.76 -1.78 -1.40
N ILE A 180 25.11 -1.20 -2.55
CA ILE A 180 24.28 -1.17 -3.75
C ILE A 180 25.08 -1.81 -4.88
N VAL A 181 24.52 -2.80 -5.58
CA VAL A 181 25.23 -3.59 -6.60
C VAL A 181 24.40 -3.71 -7.87
N LEU A 182 25.06 -3.52 -9.01
CA LEU A 182 24.53 -3.87 -10.32
C LEU A 182 24.47 -5.39 -10.46
N ILE A 183 23.28 -5.91 -10.69
CA ILE A 183 23.08 -7.32 -11.03
C ILE A 183 22.64 -7.39 -12.49
N GLU A 184 23.52 -7.95 -13.30
CA GLU A 184 23.32 -8.16 -14.74
C GLU A 184 22.15 -9.10 -15.06
N GLU A 185 21.86 -9.21 -16.37
CA GLU A 185 20.90 -10.15 -16.94
C GLU A 185 21.29 -11.61 -16.66
N GLY A 186 20.30 -12.51 -16.52
CA GLY A 186 20.52 -13.92 -16.21
C GLY A 186 19.53 -14.51 -15.17
N SER A 187 19.54 -15.83 -14.97
CA SER A 187 18.62 -16.54 -14.07
C SER A 187 17.12 -16.23 -14.32
N GLY A 188 16.74 -16.07 -15.58
CA GLY A 188 15.38 -15.69 -15.99
C GLY A 188 15.08 -14.18 -15.95
N ARG A 189 16.06 -13.34 -15.58
CA ARG A 189 15.95 -11.88 -15.63
C ARG A 189 16.42 -11.36 -16.99
N MET A 190 15.57 -10.55 -17.62
CA MET A 190 15.82 -9.97 -18.96
C MET A 190 16.50 -8.60 -18.93
N HIS A 191 16.53 -7.91 -17.79
CA HIS A 191 17.10 -6.56 -17.69
C HIS A 191 17.93 -6.40 -16.41
N PRO A 192 19.01 -5.63 -16.42
CA PRO A 192 19.82 -5.40 -15.23
C PRO A 192 19.04 -4.65 -14.13
N ILE A 193 19.48 -4.81 -12.89
CA ILE A 193 18.91 -4.14 -11.72
C ILE A 193 20.02 -3.62 -10.80
N TYR A 194 19.73 -2.58 -10.04
CA TYR A 194 20.54 -2.20 -8.89
C TYR A 194 19.90 -2.73 -7.62
N ARG A 195 20.57 -3.64 -6.92
CA ARG A 195 20.08 -4.25 -5.69
C ARG A 195 20.72 -3.61 -4.47
N PHE A 196 19.88 -3.33 -3.47
CA PHE A 196 20.25 -2.71 -2.21
C PHE A 196 20.32 -3.80 -1.14
N HIS A 197 21.42 -3.81 -0.43
CA HIS A 197 21.75 -4.79 0.60
C HIS A 197 22.10 -4.11 1.90
N ASP A 198 21.83 -4.80 3.00
CA ASP A 198 22.27 -4.38 4.31
C ASP A 198 23.62 -4.97 4.71
N LYS A 199 24.03 -4.67 5.95
CA LYS A 199 25.32 -5.09 6.50
C LYS A 199 25.51 -6.61 6.51
N ASP A 200 24.43 -7.38 6.59
CA ASP A 200 24.45 -8.83 6.64
C ASP A 200 24.34 -9.44 5.22
N GLY A 201 24.23 -8.60 4.19
CA GLY A 201 24.11 -8.99 2.79
C GLY A 201 22.69 -9.30 2.35
N ASP A 202 21.70 -9.13 3.23
CA ASP A 202 20.31 -9.44 2.93
C ASP A 202 19.69 -8.42 1.99
N TYR A 203 18.68 -8.86 1.25
CA TYR A 203 17.94 -8.02 0.31
C TYR A 203 17.05 -6.99 1.02
N ILE A 204 17.11 -5.73 0.56
CA ILE A 204 16.23 -4.63 1.01
C ILE A 204 15.22 -4.28 -0.08
N CYS A 205 15.74 -3.82 -1.23
CA CYS A 205 14.98 -3.35 -2.38
C CYS A 205 15.86 -3.42 -3.64
N GLU A 206 15.28 -3.09 -4.78
CA GLU A 206 15.99 -2.98 -6.05
C GLU A 206 15.41 -1.87 -6.93
N VAL A 207 16.26 -1.21 -7.70
CA VAL A 207 15.86 -0.34 -8.80
C VAL A 207 15.96 -1.14 -10.08
N ARG A 208 14.85 -1.28 -10.80
CA ARG A 208 14.78 -2.02 -12.05
C ARG A 208 14.93 -1.11 -13.27
N TYR A 209 15.53 -1.65 -14.32
CA TYR A 209 15.80 -0.94 -15.57
C TYR A 209 14.56 -0.25 -16.15
N GLY A 210 14.73 1.03 -16.48
CA GLY A 210 13.67 1.95 -16.86
C GLY A 210 13.48 2.21 -18.35
N GLY A 211 14.21 1.55 -19.26
CA GLY A 211 14.25 1.95 -20.67
C GLY A 211 12.88 1.93 -21.38
N ALA A 212 12.79 2.64 -22.52
CA ALA A 212 11.56 2.75 -23.32
C ALA A 212 10.98 1.38 -23.75
N ALA A 213 11.84 0.37 -23.90
CA ALA A 213 11.46 -0.99 -24.26
C ALA A 213 10.88 -1.84 -23.11
N ALA A 214 11.08 -1.45 -21.85
CA ALA A 214 10.59 -2.21 -20.70
C ALA A 214 9.09 -1.97 -20.45
N ASN A 215 8.37 -2.95 -19.88
CA ASN A 215 6.99 -2.73 -19.44
C ASN A 215 6.99 -1.74 -18.25
N ALA A 216 5.94 -0.91 -18.08
CA ALA A 216 5.80 -0.05 -16.89
C ALA A 216 5.92 -0.83 -15.56
N LEU A 217 5.46 -2.08 -15.54
CA LEU A 217 5.60 -3.03 -14.43
C LEU A 217 7.04 -3.61 -14.28
N GLN A 218 8.03 -3.04 -14.95
CA GLN A 218 9.43 -3.46 -14.84
C GLN A 218 10.36 -2.29 -14.50
N ARG A 219 9.82 -1.09 -14.24
CA ARG A 219 10.60 0.14 -14.07
C ARG A 219 10.47 0.70 -12.66
N GLY A 220 11.54 1.31 -12.15
CA GLY A 220 11.51 2.05 -10.89
C GLY A 220 11.86 1.22 -9.67
N LEU A 221 11.34 1.64 -8.52
CA LEU A 221 11.71 1.06 -7.22
C LEU A 221 10.84 -0.16 -6.90
N TRP A 222 11.49 -1.25 -6.54
CA TRP A 222 10.88 -2.52 -6.21
C TRP A 222 11.40 -3.05 -4.87
N THR A 223 10.60 -3.86 -4.21
CA THR A 223 11.02 -4.71 -3.11
C THR A 223 10.32 -6.07 -3.23
N ASN A 224 10.43 -6.92 -2.21
CA ASN A 224 9.78 -8.21 -2.16
C ASN A 224 9.38 -8.51 -0.71
N THR A 225 8.07 -8.54 -0.46
CA THR A 225 7.50 -8.80 0.88
C THR A 225 7.93 -10.11 1.53
N LYS A 226 8.36 -11.11 0.75
CA LYS A 226 8.92 -12.38 1.26
C LYS A 226 10.40 -12.30 1.62
N ASN A 227 11.18 -11.56 0.82
CA ASN A 227 12.65 -11.55 0.96
C ASN A 227 13.15 -10.38 1.82
N ALA A 228 12.39 -9.30 1.86
CA ALA A 228 12.70 -8.08 2.60
C ALA A 228 11.79 -7.93 3.85
N THR A 229 11.25 -9.03 4.39
CA THR A 229 10.24 -8.99 5.47
C THR A 229 10.66 -8.16 6.68
N LYS A 230 11.96 -8.09 6.99
CA LYS A 230 12.51 -7.25 8.07
C LYS A 230 12.32 -5.74 7.89
N TYR A 231 12.03 -5.29 6.67
CA TYR A 231 11.72 -3.90 6.34
C TYR A 231 10.23 -3.64 6.22
N PHE A 232 9.41 -4.60 6.63
CA PHE A 232 7.97 -4.43 6.69
C PHE A 232 7.48 -4.59 8.12
N THR A 233 6.53 -3.74 8.49
CA THR A 233 5.70 -3.94 9.68
C THR A 233 4.31 -4.38 9.25
N SER A 234 3.63 -5.18 10.07
CA SER A 234 2.25 -5.60 9.81
C SER A 234 1.29 -4.72 10.58
N ALA A 235 0.47 -3.95 9.87
CA ALA A 235 -0.62 -3.17 10.45
C ALA A 235 -1.75 -4.07 10.99
N THR A 236 -1.85 -5.31 10.51
CA THR A 236 -2.81 -6.30 11.02
C THR A 236 -2.28 -7.16 12.15
N GLY A 237 -1.03 -6.97 12.59
CA GLY A 237 -0.40 -7.81 13.62
C GLY A 237 -0.10 -9.24 13.16
N GLY A 238 -0.04 -9.49 11.85
CA GLY A 238 0.17 -10.80 11.23
C GLY A 238 -0.89 -11.13 10.17
N TRP A 239 -0.93 -12.40 9.79
CA TRP A 239 -1.93 -12.93 8.87
C TRP A 239 -3.31 -13.01 9.52
N ILE A 240 -4.32 -12.49 8.85
CA ILE A 240 -5.74 -12.58 9.21
C ILE A 240 -6.44 -13.53 8.25
N ASP A 241 -7.13 -14.53 8.79
CA ASP A 241 -8.01 -15.39 8.01
C ASP A 241 -9.28 -14.66 7.59
N TYR A 242 -9.69 -14.84 6.34
CA TYR A 242 -10.90 -14.27 5.78
C TYR A 242 -11.85 -15.37 5.27
N SER A 243 -13.13 -15.05 5.16
CA SER A 243 -14.18 -15.96 4.67
C SER A 243 -14.96 -15.33 3.52
N ASP A 244 -15.51 -16.17 2.64
CA ASP A 244 -16.36 -15.70 1.56
C ASP A 244 -17.75 -15.31 2.08
N ASN A 245 -18.25 -14.13 1.70
CA ASN A 245 -19.56 -13.62 2.02
C ASN A 245 -20.50 -13.71 0.79
N LEU A 246 -21.07 -14.88 0.54
CA LEU A 246 -21.93 -15.09 -0.64
C LEU A 246 -23.22 -14.25 -0.61
N LEU A 247 -23.66 -13.77 0.56
CA LEU A 247 -24.78 -12.82 0.65
C LEU A 247 -24.41 -11.46 0.06
N LEU A 248 -23.18 -11.00 0.26
CA LEU A 248 -22.69 -9.77 -0.37
C LEU A 248 -22.71 -9.88 -1.90
N VAL A 249 -22.31 -11.04 -2.46
CA VAL A 249 -22.40 -11.29 -3.91
C VAL A 249 -23.84 -11.13 -4.40
N LYS A 250 -24.81 -11.73 -3.71
CA LYS A 250 -26.24 -11.60 -4.03
C LYS A 250 -26.72 -10.15 -3.90
N LEU A 251 -26.29 -9.44 -2.86
CA LEU A 251 -26.62 -8.02 -2.66
C LEU A 251 -26.14 -7.18 -3.85
N PHE A 252 -24.91 -7.38 -4.32
CA PHE A 252 -24.39 -6.73 -5.51
C PHE A 252 -25.19 -7.09 -6.76
N SER A 253 -25.51 -8.37 -6.99
CA SER A 253 -26.33 -8.79 -8.13
C SER A 253 -27.70 -8.10 -8.15
N HIS A 254 -28.37 -7.99 -7.01
CA HIS A 254 -29.64 -7.27 -6.92
C HIS A 254 -29.47 -5.76 -7.06
N ALA A 255 -28.40 -5.18 -6.49
CA ALA A 255 -28.12 -3.76 -6.63
C ALA A 255 -27.97 -3.36 -8.10
N LEU A 256 -27.31 -4.17 -8.94
CA LEU A 256 -27.11 -3.85 -10.36
C LEU A 256 -28.39 -3.72 -11.20
N ILE A 257 -29.51 -4.30 -10.76
CA ILE A 257 -30.82 -4.22 -11.44
C ILE A 257 -31.86 -3.42 -10.65
N SER A 258 -31.47 -2.82 -9.53
CA SER A 258 -32.36 -2.05 -8.67
C SER A 258 -32.38 -0.57 -9.03
N THR A 259 -33.42 0.14 -8.60
CA THR A 259 -33.53 1.59 -8.75
C THR A 259 -32.69 2.33 -7.71
N GLN A 260 -32.37 3.60 -7.97
CA GLN A 260 -31.71 4.48 -7.00
C GLN A 260 -32.46 4.54 -5.66
N GLN A 261 -33.80 4.45 -5.67
CA GLN A 261 -34.58 4.43 -4.45
C GLN A 261 -34.34 3.14 -3.64
N GLY A 262 -34.25 1.99 -4.31
CA GLY A 262 -33.86 0.73 -3.68
C GLY A 262 -32.46 0.80 -3.06
N HIS A 263 -31.50 1.42 -3.75
CA HIS A 263 -30.15 1.62 -3.23
C HIS A 263 -30.13 2.52 -1.98
N LYS A 264 -30.92 3.60 -1.95
CA LYS A 264 -31.04 4.47 -0.76
C LYS A 264 -31.52 3.70 0.47
N TYR A 265 -32.53 2.84 0.30
CA TYR A 265 -33.03 2.01 1.41
C TYR A 265 -32.00 0.98 1.87
N ALA A 266 -31.33 0.30 0.94
CA ALA A 266 -30.27 -0.63 1.28
C ALA A 266 -29.12 0.07 2.02
N LEU A 267 -28.70 1.25 1.54
CA LEU A 267 -27.65 2.05 2.17
C LEU A 267 -28.01 2.47 3.60
N ALA A 268 -29.27 2.84 3.86
CA ALA A 268 -29.71 3.16 5.22
C ALA A 268 -29.53 1.97 6.18
N LYS A 269 -29.88 0.76 5.75
CA LYS A 269 -29.69 -0.45 6.56
C LYS A 269 -28.23 -0.82 6.79
N LEU A 270 -27.37 -0.62 5.79
CA LEU A 270 -25.94 -0.82 5.97
C LEU A 270 -25.33 0.19 6.95
N LYS A 271 -25.80 1.44 6.94
CA LYS A 271 -25.36 2.46 7.91
C LYS A 271 -25.78 2.11 9.34
N GLU A 272 -27.04 1.69 9.54
CA GLU A 272 -27.52 1.21 10.83
C GLU A 272 -26.65 0.06 11.37
N ASP A 273 -26.29 -0.92 10.53
CA ASP A 273 -25.41 -2.03 10.91
C ASP A 273 -23.99 -1.55 11.28
N ILE A 274 -23.40 -0.64 10.49
CA ILE A 274 -22.09 -0.06 10.76
C ILE A 274 -22.08 0.68 12.11
N ASP A 275 -23.12 1.46 12.40
CA ASP A 275 -23.23 2.19 13.67
C ASP A 275 -23.32 1.21 14.85
N LEU A 276 -24.08 0.11 14.72
CA LEU A 276 -24.10 -0.96 15.74
C LEU A 276 -22.72 -1.59 15.97
N GLN A 277 -21.92 -1.76 14.92
CA GLN A 277 -20.54 -2.25 15.04
C GLN A 277 -19.65 -1.26 15.80
N LYS A 278 -19.81 0.05 15.57
CA LYS A 278 -19.08 1.08 16.33
C LYS A 278 -19.45 1.08 17.80
N THR A 279 -20.75 1.00 18.13
CA THR A 279 -21.22 0.89 19.51
C THR A 279 -20.61 -0.32 20.20
N SER A 280 -20.66 -1.48 19.54
CA SER A 280 -20.12 -2.74 20.06
C SER A 280 -18.61 -2.71 20.25
N SER A 281 -17.90 -1.90 19.45
CA SER A 281 -16.45 -1.71 19.52
C SER A 281 -16.01 -0.55 20.43
N ASN A 282 -16.96 0.10 21.13
CA ASN A 282 -16.74 1.30 21.95
C ASN A 282 -16.11 2.46 21.17
N LEU A 283 -16.50 2.65 19.90
CA LEU A 283 -16.02 3.72 19.02
C LEU A 283 -16.96 4.93 18.93
N ASP A 284 -18.12 4.89 19.60
CA ASP A 284 -19.12 5.98 19.61
C ASP A 284 -18.81 7.11 20.62
N ARG A 285 -17.56 7.22 21.09
CA ARG A 285 -17.14 8.20 22.10
C ARG A 285 -16.11 9.17 21.56
#